data_AF-A0A0R3KVR4-F1
#
_entry.id   AF-A0A0R3KVR4-F1
#
_cell.length_a   1.000
_cell.length_b   1.000
_cell.length_c   1.000
_cell.angle_alpha   90.00
_cell.angle_beta   90.00
_cell.angle_gamma   90.00
#
_symmetry.space_group_name_H-M   'P 1'
#
loop_
_entity.id
_entity.type
_entity.pdbx_description
1 polymer ?
#
loop_
_entity_poly.entity_id
_entity_poly.type
_entity_poly.pdbx_seq_one_letter_code
_entity_poly.pdbx_strand_id
1 'polypeptide(L)'
;MIASLFGELRWSWTALCVGLVTSVAAQAAPSADCKGHPDAIGTSRTIVVDPRAYPIIGTMQYGKTLPLQDREVVLTFDDGPLPKYSNLILNILAAHCAKATFFMVGSQASANPEGVRKVRDAGHTVATHTQNHPGGMDRLPFDRSKQEIEQGIASVTAALGDGTAPAPFLRIPGLRRTDEIEAFAASKGLQLWSADFPADDWRDVSASRVYELAMQRLEQKGKGILLLHDIQPRTVTALPRILHEMKVRGYRIVHVVPATPGRPATPTEPQQWLLHPPSETVAISRWPKVPKFAAAGPAALPVPALSDLVWRNPDAVARAQRRGRAVPLPLIALWPRQIALPPTSVLATLPVPAASVFRIPDPLMLTSPVRRVDTANARATEVSAKLAGKSHRHGHTTAAQPPASAAQAAPIPQGAATAPRKNGRSVRVAGLKKR
;
A
#
# COMPACT_ATOMS: atom_id res chain seq x y z
N MET A 1 -32.28 -72.31 56.17
CA MET A 1 -31.27 -71.39 55.59
C MET A 1 -32.08 -70.17 55.13
N ILE A 2 -32.30 -69.14 55.95
CA ILE A 2 -31.34 -68.09 56.35
C ILE A 2 -30.74 -67.43 55.10
N ALA A 3 -30.95 -66.14 54.78
CA ALA A 3 -31.89 -65.18 55.34
C ALA A 3 -32.25 -64.07 54.32
N SER A 4 -33.39 -63.42 54.59
CA SER A 4 -33.79 -62.07 54.19
C SER A 4 -32.66 -61.01 54.36
N LEU A 5 -32.77 -59.78 53.85
CA LEU A 5 -33.63 -58.70 54.37
C LEU A 5 -33.59 -57.46 53.41
N PHE A 6 -34.76 -56.83 53.19
CA PHE A 6 -35.05 -55.37 52.99
C PHE A 6 -34.14 -54.51 52.05
N GLY A 7 -34.65 -53.56 51.26
CA GLY A 7 -36.04 -53.14 51.01
C GLY A 7 -36.11 -51.86 50.15
N GLU A 8 -37.29 -51.63 49.55
CA GLU A 8 -37.98 -50.34 49.37
C GLU A 8 -37.37 -49.13 48.61
N LEU A 9 -38.31 -48.35 48.05
CA LEU A 9 -38.26 -46.89 47.79
C LEU A 9 -37.74 -46.27 46.46
N ARG A 10 -38.65 -46.26 45.47
CA ARG A 10 -39.27 -45.08 44.81
C ARG A 10 -38.45 -43.91 44.19
N TRP A 11 -38.86 -43.60 42.95
CA TRP A 11 -39.24 -42.28 42.39
C TRP A 11 -38.24 -41.28 41.76
N SER A 12 -38.88 -40.50 40.85
CA SER A 12 -38.52 -39.17 40.34
C SER A 12 -37.35 -39.02 39.37
N TRP A 13 -37.67 -39.14 38.08
CA TRP A 13 -36.93 -38.50 37.00
C TRP A 13 -37.28 -37.01 36.91
N THR A 14 -36.37 -36.14 37.33
CA THR A 14 -36.37 -34.71 36.94
C THR A 14 -34.97 -34.33 36.50
N ALA A 15 -34.77 -34.27 35.18
CA ALA A 15 -33.51 -33.85 34.58
C ALA A 15 -33.35 -32.33 34.65
N LEU A 16 -32.31 -31.85 35.32
CA LEU A 16 -31.94 -30.43 35.35
C LEU A 16 -30.80 -30.19 34.35
N CYS A 17 -31.15 -29.75 33.13
CA CYS A 17 -30.16 -29.39 32.11
C CYS A 17 -29.52 -28.03 32.42
N VAL A 18 -28.37 -28.02 33.09
CA VAL A 18 -27.51 -26.83 33.19
C VAL A 18 -26.69 -26.69 31.90
N GLY A 19 -27.03 -25.69 31.08
CA GLY A 19 -26.32 -25.42 29.84
C GLY A 19 -24.95 -24.77 30.09
N LEU A 20 -23.87 -25.46 29.72
CA LEU A 20 -22.53 -24.92 29.74
C LEU A 20 -22.26 -24.13 28.45
N VAL A 21 -22.29 -22.80 28.52
CA VAL A 21 -21.88 -21.95 27.38
C VAL A 21 -20.36 -21.86 27.37
N THR A 22 -19.70 -22.75 26.63
CA THR A 22 -18.26 -22.67 26.39
C THR A 22 -17.97 -21.60 25.34
N SER A 23 -17.47 -20.45 25.78
CA SER A 23 -16.93 -19.41 24.90
C SER A 23 -15.67 -19.91 24.20
N VAL A 24 -15.80 -20.25 22.91
CA VAL A 24 -14.65 -20.60 22.05
C VAL A 24 -13.87 -19.32 21.75
N ALA A 25 -12.87 -19.03 22.58
CA ALA A 25 -11.83 -18.08 22.24
C ALA A 25 -11.07 -18.60 21.02
N ALA A 26 -11.10 -17.87 19.91
CA ALA A 26 -10.39 -18.26 18.71
C ALA A 26 -8.87 -18.25 18.95
N GLN A 27 -8.27 -19.43 19.19
CA GLN A 27 -6.81 -19.55 19.19
C GLN A 27 -6.29 -19.12 17.81
N ALA A 28 -5.40 -18.13 17.81
CA ALA A 28 -4.59 -17.83 16.63
C ALA A 28 -3.74 -19.07 16.32
N ALA A 29 -3.89 -19.63 15.11
CA ALA A 29 -3.01 -20.69 14.65
C ALA A 29 -1.55 -20.19 14.71
N PRO A 30 -0.62 -20.94 15.32
CA PRO A 30 0.78 -20.55 15.33
C PRO A 30 1.28 -20.45 13.89
N SER A 31 2.01 -19.39 13.56
CA SER A 31 2.71 -19.29 12.29
C SER A 31 3.67 -20.47 12.15
N ALA A 32 3.83 -21.02 10.94
CA ALA A 32 4.67 -22.19 10.69
C ALA A 32 6.06 -22.04 11.36
N ASP A 33 6.44 -23.05 12.14
CA ASP A 33 7.50 -22.97 13.13
C ASP A 33 8.85 -22.63 12.49
N CYS A 34 9.31 -21.39 12.67
CA CYS A 34 10.45 -20.84 11.95
C CYS A 34 11.75 -21.26 12.64
N LYS A 35 12.26 -22.44 12.27
CA LYS A 35 13.43 -23.07 12.89
C LYS A 35 14.62 -22.08 12.99
N GLY A 36 14.99 -21.73 14.22
CA GLY A 36 16.10 -20.82 14.52
C GLY A 36 15.72 -19.33 14.65
N HIS A 37 14.46 -18.96 14.37
CA HIS A 37 13.98 -17.57 14.43
C HIS A 37 12.64 -17.48 15.20
N PRO A 38 12.65 -17.59 16.55
CA PRO A 38 11.43 -17.50 17.35
C PRO A 38 10.69 -16.15 17.20
N ASP A 39 11.43 -15.09 16.84
CA ASP A 39 10.88 -13.74 16.59
C ASP A 39 10.35 -13.53 15.16
N ALA A 40 10.48 -14.52 14.26
CA ALA A 40 9.91 -14.45 12.92
C ALA A 40 8.38 -14.26 12.94
N ILE A 41 7.84 -13.47 12.01
CA ILE A 41 6.38 -13.33 11.84
C ILE A 41 5.76 -14.56 11.18
N GLY A 42 6.53 -15.24 10.33
CA GLY A 42 6.09 -16.37 9.53
C GLY A 42 5.03 -16.00 8.50
N THR A 43 4.63 -17.00 7.73
CA THR A 43 3.46 -16.92 6.84
C THR A 43 2.31 -17.64 7.54
N SER A 44 1.20 -16.95 7.82
CA SER A 44 0.09 -17.51 8.61
C SER A 44 -0.76 -18.50 7.80
N ARG A 45 -1.01 -18.18 6.52
CA ARG A 45 -1.73 -19.02 5.56
C ARG A 45 -1.38 -18.63 4.13
N THR A 46 -1.66 -19.53 3.20
CA THR A 46 -1.65 -19.22 1.76
C THR A 46 -3.08 -19.25 1.24
N ILE A 47 -3.51 -18.20 0.54
CA ILE A 47 -4.76 -18.19 -0.22
C ILE A 47 -4.51 -18.51 -1.69
N VAL A 48 -5.43 -19.28 -2.27
CA VAL A 48 -5.41 -19.66 -3.69
C VAL A 48 -6.49 -18.85 -4.40
N VAL A 49 -6.08 -18.04 -5.36
CA VAL A 49 -6.95 -17.08 -6.04
C VAL A 49 -7.13 -17.49 -7.50
N ASP A 50 -8.39 -17.57 -7.95
CA ASP A 50 -8.70 -17.67 -9.39
C ASP A 50 -8.64 -16.26 -10.02
N PRO A 51 -7.71 -16.01 -10.97
CA PRO A 51 -7.64 -14.75 -11.71
C PRO A 51 -8.92 -14.38 -12.45
N ARG A 52 -9.68 -15.39 -12.92
CA ARG A 52 -10.84 -15.18 -13.79
C ARG A 52 -12.10 -14.79 -13.01
N ALA A 53 -12.24 -15.29 -11.79
CA ALA A 53 -13.35 -14.94 -10.91
C ALA A 53 -13.29 -13.47 -10.43
N TYR A 54 -12.08 -12.95 -10.19
CA TYR A 54 -11.86 -11.59 -9.69
C TYR A 54 -10.72 -10.89 -10.47
N PRO A 55 -10.98 -10.43 -11.71
CA PRO A 55 -9.92 -9.99 -12.63
C PRO A 55 -9.24 -8.67 -12.25
N ILE A 56 -9.78 -7.87 -11.32
CA ILE A 56 -9.20 -6.60 -10.85
C ILE A 56 -9.33 -6.49 -9.32
N ILE A 57 -8.23 -6.14 -8.63
CA ILE A 57 -8.17 -6.04 -7.16
C ILE A 57 -7.22 -4.95 -6.65
N GLY A 58 -7.50 -4.43 -5.45
CA GLY A 58 -6.70 -3.46 -4.70
C GLY A 58 -7.38 -2.08 -4.61
N THR A 59 -7.61 -1.61 -3.39
CA THR A 59 -8.45 -0.43 -3.09
C THR A 59 -7.86 0.93 -3.46
N MET A 60 -6.62 1.00 -3.96
CA MET A 60 -6.10 2.22 -4.59
C MET A 60 -6.77 2.53 -5.93
N GLN A 61 -7.42 1.55 -6.57
CA GLN A 61 -8.05 1.72 -7.89
C GLN A 61 -9.43 1.07 -8.05
N TYR A 62 -9.75 0.06 -7.25
CA TYR A 62 -10.95 -0.78 -7.43
C TYR A 62 -11.76 -0.91 -6.14
N GLY A 63 -13.04 -1.26 -6.27
CA GLY A 63 -13.93 -1.48 -5.11
C GLY A 63 -13.70 -2.82 -4.38
N LYS A 64 -12.82 -3.68 -4.89
CA LYS A 64 -12.51 -5.02 -4.34
C LYS A 64 -11.03 -5.15 -4.04
N THR A 65 -10.68 -5.98 -3.06
CA THR A 65 -9.31 -6.45 -2.77
C THR A 65 -9.35 -7.95 -2.45
N LEU A 66 -8.23 -8.52 -2.04
CA LEU A 66 -8.11 -9.93 -1.67
C LEU A 66 -9.01 -10.32 -0.48
N PRO A 67 -9.41 -11.61 -0.39
CA PRO A 67 -10.24 -12.16 0.69
C PRO A 67 -9.43 -12.33 2.00
N LEU A 68 -9.07 -11.21 2.60
CA LEU A 68 -8.25 -11.10 3.79
C LEU A 68 -9.12 -10.92 5.05
N GLN A 69 -8.75 -11.66 6.10
CA GLN A 69 -9.25 -11.43 7.44
C GLN A 69 -8.63 -10.15 8.01
N ASP A 70 -9.20 -9.66 9.12
CA ASP A 70 -8.64 -8.51 9.80
C ASP A 70 -7.24 -8.83 10.37
N ARG A 71 -6.38 -7.82 10.31
CA ARG A 71 -4.93 -7.90 10.56
C ARG A 71 -4.15 -8.82 9.61
N GLU A 72 -4.68 -9.18 8.45
CA GLU A 72 -3.90 -9.89 7.42
C GLU A 72 -3.28 -8.94 6.39
N VAL A 73 -2.03 -9.21 6.01
CA VAL A 73 -1.25 -8.39 5.07
C VAL A 73 -0.62 -9.26 3.99
N VAL A 74 -0.71 -8.81 2.74
CA VAL A 74 0.03 -9.40 1.62
C VAL A 74 1.18 -8.48 1.26
N LEU A 75 2.41 -9.01 1.34
CA LEU A 75 3.62 -8.28 0.94
C LEU A 75 3.81 -8.39 -0.58
N THR A 76 3.96 -7.25 -1.25
CA THR A 76 4.24 -7.19 -2.68
C THR A 76 5.44 -6.31 -3.00
N PHE A 77 6.29 -6.77 -3.91
CA PHE A 77 7.51 -6.09 -4.35
C PHE A 77 7.52 -5.90 -5.86
N ASP A 78 7.74 -4.68 -6.32
CA ASP A 78 7.78 -4.32 -7.75
C ASP A 78 9.21 -3.99 -8.24
N ASP A 79 9.39 -3.98 -9.56
CA ASP A 79 10.58 -3.62 -10.36
C ASP A 79 11.76 -4.60 -10.41
N GLY A 80 11.82 -5.60 -9.53
CA GLY A 80 12.90 -6.56 -9.46
C GLY A 80 13.04 -7.54 -10.65
N PRO A 81 14.08 -8.39 -10.65
CA PRO A 81 15.07 -8.55 -9.58
C PRO A 81 16.41 -7.83 -9.84
N LEU A 82 16.81 -6.93 -8.94
CA LEU A 82 18.11 -6.25 -8.94
C LEU A 82 19.05 -6.90 -7.90
N PRO A 83 20.14 -7.63 -8.28
CA PRO A 83 20.93 -8.47 -7.37
C PRO A 83 21.40 -7.81 -6.08
N LYS A 84 21.71 -6.51 -6.12
CA LYS A 84 22.21 -5.76 -4.96
C LYS A 84 21.21 -5.67 -3.81
N TYR A 85 19.90 -5.65 -4.10
CA TYR A 85 18.85 -5.41 -3.12
C TYR A 85 17.85 -6.56 -3.04
N SER A 86 17.43 -7.15 -4.15
CA SER A 86 16.51 -8.31 -4.17
C SER A 86 17.03 -9.49 -3.35
N ASN A 87 18.34 -9.78 -3.42
CA ASN A 87 18.96 -10.82 -2.60
C ASN A 87 18.91 -10.49 -1.10
N LEU A 88 19.03 -9.22 -0.72
CA LEU A 88 18.91 -8.80 0.68
C LEU A 88 17.45 -8.89 1.16
N ILE A 89 16.48 -8.51 0.32
CA ILE A 89 15.05 -8.68 0.60
C ILE A 89 14.71 -10.17 0.78
N LEU A 90 15.19 -11.06 -0.09
CA LEU A 90 15.02 -12.51 0.06
C LEU A 90 15.61 -13.04 1.36
N ASN A 91 16.81 -12.61 1.74
CA ASN A 91 17.42 -13.02 3.01
C ASN A 91 16.61 -12.54 4.24
N ILE A 92 16.07 -11.31 4.20
CA ILE A 92 15.18 -10.79 5.25
C ILE A 92 13.89 -11.61 5.32
N LEU A 93 13.24 -11.88 4.19
CA LEU A 93 12.02 -12.67 4.13
C LEU A 93 12.25 -14.11 4.63
N ALA A 94 13.39 -14.72 4.31
CA ALA A 94 13.79 -16.03 4.81
C ALA A 94 13.98 -16.04 6.34
N ALA A 95 14.72 -15.08 6.89
CA ALA A 95 14.93 -14.93 8.34
C ALA A 95 13.63 -14.67 9.13
N HIS A 96 12.59 -14.16 8.46
CA HIS A 96 11.26 -13.95 9.03
C HIS A 96 10.22 -15.04 8.62
N CYS A 97 10.63 -16.10 7.92
CA CYS A 97 9.76 -17.13 7.33
C CYS A 97 8.53 -16.58 6.55
N ALA A 98 8.65 -15.40 5.97
CA ALA A 98 7.58 -14.68 5.30
C ALA A 98 7.63 -14.93 3.78
N LYS A 99 6.49 -15.27 3.17
CA LYS A 99 6.33 -15.30 1.71
C LYS A 99 5.70 -14.00 1.21
N ALA A 100 5.85 -13.75 -0.09
CA ALA A 100 5.50 -12.49 -0.75
C ALA A 100 5.21 -12.73 -2.24
N THR A 101 4.70 -11.70 -2.93
CA THR A 101 4.54 -11.69 -4.39
C THR A 101 5.48 -10.67 -5.01
N PHE A 102 6.24 -11.05 -6.03
CA PHE A 102 7.19 -10.19 -6.74
C PHE A 102 6.68 -9.93 -8.16
N PHE A 103 6.35 -8.68 -8.48
CA PHE A 103 5.97 -8.23 -9.81
C PHE A 103 7.22 -7.80 -10.57
N MET A 104 7.74 -8.71 -11.40
CA MET A 104 9.04 -8.51 -12.06
C MET A 104 8.89 -7.83 -13.41
N VAL A 105 9.82 -6.91 -13.69
CA VAL A 105 9.93 -6.26 -15.00
C VAL A 105 10.70 -7.19 -15.94
N GLY A 106 10.17 -7.42 -17.14
CA GLY A 106 10.70 -8.43 -18.07
C GLY A 106 12.16 -8.20 -18.47
N SER A 107 12.56 -6.96 -18.74
CA SER A 107 13.96 -6.61 -19.02
C SER A 107 14.89 -6.90 -17.83
N GLN A 108 14.44 -6.68 -16.59
CA GLN A 108 15.19 -6.99 -15.37
C GLN A 108 15.30 -8.50 -15.15
N ALA A 109 14.21 -9.24 -15.39
CA ALA A 109 14.19 -10.70 -15.37
C ALA A 109 15.15 -11.31 -16.42
N SER A 110 15.19 -10.76 -17.63
CA SER A 110 16.14 -11.17 -18.67
C SER A 110 17.60 -10.81 -18.34
N ALA A 111 17.84 -9.69 -17.65
CA ALA A 111 19.18 -9.31 -17.19
C ALA A 111 19.68 -10.14 -15.99
N ASN A 112 18.75 -10.66 -15.17
CA ASN A 112 19.06 -11.43 -13.96
C ASN A 112 18.13 -12.65 -13.78
N PRO A 113 18.23 -13.67 -14.67
CA PRO A 113 17.35 -14.83 -14.60
C PRO A 113 17.66 -15.75 -13.41
N GLU A 114 18.89 -15.69 -12.87
CA GLU A 114 19.24 -16.35 -11.61
C GLU A 114 18.44 -15.77 -10.43
N GLY A 115 18.27 -14.44 -10.36
CA GLY A 115 17.43 -13.79 -9.36
C GLY A 115 15.96 -14.22 -9.43
N VAL A 116 15.41 -14.37 -10.65
CA VAL A 116 14.04 -14.86 -10.86
C VAL A 116 13.88 -16.27 -10.27
N ARG A 117 14.82 -17.17 -10.56
CA ARG A 117 14.82 -18.53 -10.00
C ARG A 117 15.00 -18.54 -8.48
N LYS A 118 15.88 -17.71 -7.92
CA LYS A 118 16.01 -17.57 -6.44
C LYS A 118 14.69 -17.19 -5.76
N VAL A 119 13.90 -16.30 -6.36
CA VAL A 119 12.57 -15.92 -5.83
C VAL A 119 11.58 -17.10 -5.91
N ARG A 120 11.56 -17.82 -7.04
CA ARG A 120 10.76 -19.05 -7.25
C ARG A 120 11.13 -20.14 -6.24
N ASP A 121 12.42 -20.45 -6.13
CA ASP A 121 12.97 -21.56 -5.34
C ASP A 121 12.85 -21.29 -3.83
N ALA A 122 12.89 -20.01 -3.42
CA ALA A 122 12.51 -19.58 -2.08
C ALA A 122 10.99 -19.62 -1.81
N GLY A 123 10.16 -20.07 -2.77
CA GLY A 123 8.72 -20.30 -2.60
C GLY A 123 7.87 -19.03 -2.59
N HIS A 124 8.36 -17.92 -3.13
CA HIS A 124 7.56 -16.71 -3.34
C HIS A 124 6.77 -16.80 -4.66
N THR A 125 5.75 -15.95 -4.81
CA THR A 125 4.98 -15.88 -6.05
C THR A 125 5.68 -14.94 -7.02
N VAL A 126 6.11 -15.45 -8.18
CA VAL A 126 6.64 -14.64 -9.28
C VAL A 126 5.49 -14.22 -10.20
N ALA A 127 5.34 -12.91 -10.40
CA ALA A 127 4.32 -12.24 -11.20
C ALA A 127 4.99 -11.22 -12.14
N THR A 128 4.20 -10.49 -12.94
CA THR A 128 4.74 -9.66 -14.04
C THR A 128 4.41 -8.17 -13.90
N HIS A 129 5.32 -7.31 -14.37
CA HIS A 129 5.24 -5.85 -14.28
C HIS A 129 5.60 -5.15 -15.60
N THR A 130 5.11 -5.70 -16.73
CA THR A 130 5.47 -5.32 -18.12
C THR A 130 6.95 -5.54 -18.48
N GLN A 131 7.35 -5.22 -19.71
CA GLN A 131 8.69 -5.47 -20.22
C GLN A 131 9.70 -4.42 -19.77
N ASN A 132 9.37 -3.14 -19.90
CA ASN A 132 10.32 -2.03 -19.74
C ASN A 132 9.89 -1.00 -18.69
N HIS A 133 8.85 -1.28 -17.90
CA HIS A 133 8.26 -0.37 -16.91
C HIS A 133 8.03 1.08 -17.46
N PRO A 134 7.26 1.26 -18.54
CA PRO A 134 6.97 2.59 -19.05
C PRO A 134 6.06 3.34 -18.07
N GLY A 135 6.56 4.45 -17.50
CA GLY A 135 5.84 5.30 -16.53
C GLY A 135 4.58 6.01 -17.06
N GLY A 136 4.07 5.61 -18.23
CA GLY A 136 2.88 6.14 -18.88
C GLY A 136 2.13 5.11 -19.71
N MET A 137 1.93 3.90 -19.16
CA MET A 137 1.11 2.85 -19.77
C MET A 137 -0.27 3.31 -20.26
N ASP A 138 -0.91 4.26 -19.56
CA ASP A 138 -2.18 4.90 -19.92
C ASP A 138 -2.11 5.91 -21.08
N ARG A 139 -0.90 6.29 -21.51
CA ARG A 139 -0.64 7.26 -22.59
C ARG A 139 0.07 6.61 -23.78
N LEU A 140 0.47 5.35 -23.66
CA LEU A 140 0.99 4.57 -24.78
C LEU A 140 -0.16 4.22 -25.74
N PRO A 141 0.09 4.15 -27.06
CA PRO A 141 -0.85 3.52 -27.98
C PRO A 141 -1.16 2.09 -27.52
N PHE A 142 -2.42 1.68 -27.55
CA PHE A 142 -2.88 0.42 -26.96
C PHE A 142 -2.10 -0.81 -27.45
N ASP A 143 -1.69 -0.87 -28.72
CA ASP A 143 -0.83 -1.93 -29.25
C ASP A 143 0.55 -2.01 -28.57
N ARG A 144 1.12 -0.87 -28.17
CA ARG A 144 2.37 -0.83 -27.39
C ARG A 144 2.14 -1.31 -25.96
N SER A 145 1.00 -0.98 -25.34
CA SER A 145 0.63 -1.49 -24.02
C SER A 145 0.42 -3.01 -24.01
N LYS A 146 -0.17 -3.58 -25.07
CA LYS A 146 -0.25 -5.03 -25.27
C LYS A 146 1.15 -5.67 -25.40
N GLN A 147 2.02 -5.11 -26.26
CA GLN A 147 3.38 -5.58 -26.45
C GLN A 147 4.19 -5.56 -25.15
N GLU A 148 4.09 -4.49 -24.35
CA GLU A 148 4.74 -4.37 -23.04
C GLU A 148 4.29 -5.46 -22.05
N ILE A 149 3.01 -5.84 -22.05
CA ILE A 149 2.50 -6.93 -21.20
C ILE A 149 2.97 -8.29 -21.71
N GLU A 150 2.79 -8.57 -23.01
CA GLU A 150 3.10 -9.88 -23.61
C GLU A 150 4.61 -10.17 -23.60
N GLN A 151 5.45 -9.19 -23.89
CA GLN A 151 6.90 -9.33 -23.80
C GLN A 151 7.36 -9.50 -22.35
N GLY A 152 6.77 -8.75 -21.40
CA GLY A 152 7.06 -8.90 -19.97
C GLY A 152 6.82 -10.32 -19.48
N ILE A 153 5.66 -10.91 -19.84
CA ILE A 153 5.32 -12.30 -19.54
C ILE A 153 6.32 -13.27 -20.20
N ALA A 154 6.65 -13.07 -21.48
CA ALA A 154 7.60 -13.93 -22.18
C ALA A 154 9.01 -13.90 -21.56
N SER A 155 9.53 -12.72 -21.23
CA SER A 155 10.83 -12.52 -20.57
C SER A 155 10.88 -13.18 -19.18
N VAL A 156 9.85 -12.99 -18.35
CA VAL A 156 9.79 -13.63 -17.01
C VAL A 156 9.65 -15.15 -17.13
N THR A 157 8.87 -15.65 -18.09
CA THR A 157 8.75 -17.10 -18.37
C THR A 157 10.09 -17.71 -18.80
N ALA A 158 10.82 -17.05 -19.70
CA ALA A 158 12.14 -17.50 -20.12
C ALA A 158 13.17 -17.48 -18.98
N ALA A 159 13.08 -16.50 -18.07
CA ALA A 159 13.96 -16.39 -16.91
C ALA A 159 13.68 -17.45 -15.82
N LEU A 160 12.40 -17.79 -15.61
CA LEU A 160 11.98 -18.88 -14.72
C LEU A 160 12.53 -20.24 -15.17
N GLY A 161 12.50 -20.52 -16.48
CA GLY A 161 12.96 -21.79 -17.04
C GLY A 161 12.04 -22.97 -16.74
N ASP A 162 12.50 -24.17 -17.08
CA ASP A 162 11.88 -25.46 -16.70
C ASP A 162 10.39 -25.62 -17.06
N GLY A 163 9.92 -24.94 -18.12
CA GLY A 163 8.51 -24.89 -18.51
C GLY A 163 7.58 -24.19 -17.51
N THR A 164 8.13 -23.51 -16.50
CA THR A 164 7.37 -22.84 -15.44
C THR A 164 6.90 -21.46 -15.90
N ALA A 165 5.58 -21.28 -15.99
CA ALA A 165 4.99 -19.96 -16.21
C ALA A 165 4.98 -19.11 -14.92
N PRO A 166 5.08 -17.77 -15.00
CA PRO A 166 4.79 -16.91 -13.86
C PRO A 166 3.32 -17.07 -13.44
N ALA A 167 2.99 -16.63 -12.23
CA ALA A 167 1.60 -16.48 -11.85
C ALA A 167 0.90 -15.52 -12.83
N PRO A 168 -0.37 -15.80 -13.24
CA PRO A 168 -1.20 -14.93 -14.08
C PRO A 168 -1.69 -13.68 -13.33
N PHE A 169 -0.76 -13.01 -12.64
CA PHE A 169 -0.92 -11.77 -11.90
C PHE A 169 -0.07 -10.71 -12.60
N LEU A 170 -0.69 -9.56 -12.87
CA LEU A 170 -0.08 -8.42 -13.56
C LEU A 170 -0.33 -7.17 -12.72
N ARG A 171 0.73 -6.42 -12.41
CA ARG A 171 0.61 -5.05 -11.92
C ARG A 171 1.04 -4.09 -13.02
N ILE A 172 0.34 -2.98 -13.18
CA ILE A 172 0.68 -1.98 -14.21
C ILE A 172 1.63 -0.93 -13.63
N PRO A 173 2.76 -0.61 -14.29
CA PRO A 173 3.70 0.46 -13.93
C PRO A 173 3.04 1.74 -13.43
N GLY A 174 3.44 2.18 -12.23
CA GLY A 174 2.89 3.36 -11.56
C GLY A 174 1.36 3.34 -11.37
N LEU A 175 0.73 2.17 -11.46
CA LEU A 175 -0.73 1.96 -11.48
C LEU A 175 -1.47 2.68 -12.62
N ARG A 176 -0.78 3.10 -13.70
CA ARG A 176 -1.35 3.95 -14.75
C ARG A 176 -2.00 3.11 -15.86
N ARG A 177 -3.30 2.84 -15.76
CA ARG A 177 -4.07 1.97 -16.68
C ARG A 177 -5.16 2.70 -17.47
N THR A 178 -5.72 2.01 -18.47
CA THR A 178 -6.98 2.34 -19.16
C THR A 178 -7.90 1.12 -19.14
N ASP A 179 -9.20 1.32 -19.38
CA ASP A 179 -10.19 0.25 -19.43
C ASP A 179 -9.88 -0.77 -20.55
N GLU A 180 -9.20 -0.34 -21.63
CA GLU A 180 -8.70 -1.21 -22.71
C GLU A 180 -7.60 -2.16 -22.21
N ILE A 181 -6.68 -1.65 -21.35
CA ILE A 181 -5.62 -2.46 -20.71
C ILE A 181 -6.24 -3.46 -19.73
N GLU A 182 -7.26 -3.05 -18.96
CA GLU A 182 -8.01 -3.94 -18.07
C GLU A 182 -8.72 -5.06 -18.85
N ALA A 183 -9.45 -4.71 -19.91
CA ALA A 183 -10.13 -5.67 -20.78
C ALA A 183 -9.14 -6.63 -21.47
N PHE A 184 -7.97 -6.14 -21.91
CA PHE A 184 -6.92 -6.98 -22.47
C PHE A 184 -6.38 -7.97 -21.44
N ALA A 185 -6.02 -7.52 -20.24
CA ALA A 185 -5.54 -8.38 -19.16
C ALA A 185 -6.57 -9.48 -18.83
N ALA A 186 -7.84 -9.10 -18.68
CA ALA A 186 -8.94 -10.05 -18.46
C ALA A 186 -9.10 -11.07 -19.60
N SER A 187 -8.98 -10.65 -20.87
CA SER A 187 -9.05 -11.57 -22.04
C SER A 187 -7.90 -12.57 -22.10
N LYS A 188 -6.74 -12.23 -21.52
CA LYS A 188 -5.60 -13.14 -21.32
C LYS A 188 -5.72 -14.01 -20.06
N GLY A 189 -6.77 -13.83 -19.27
CA GLY A 189 -6.96 -14.50 -17.98
C GLY A 189 -5.99 -14.03 -16.89
N LEU A 190 -5.46 -12.81 -17.01
CA LEU A 190 -4.59 -12.18 -16.02
C LEU A 190 -5.43 -11.42 -14.99
N GLN A 191 -5.09 -11.56 -13.71
CA GLN A 191 -5.61 -10.70 -12.65
C GLN A 191 -4.77 -9.42 -12.58
N LEU A 192 -5.43 -8.28 -12.64
CA LEU A 192 -4.81 -6.97 -12.47
C LEU A 192 -4.72 -6.61 -10.98
N TRP A 193 -3.50 -6.47 -10.48
CA TRP A 193 -3.19 -6.14 -9.11
C TRP A 193 -2.85 -4.66 -8.97
N SER A 194 -3.71 -3.92 -8.28
CA SER A 194 -3.34 -2.67 -7.63
C SER A 194 -2.70 -2.98 -6.26
N ALA A 195 -2.77 -2.04 -5.33
CA ALA A 195 -2.49 -2.25 -3.91
C ALA A 195 -3.61 -1.65 -3.05
N ASP A 196 -3.59 -1.87 -1.74
CA ASP A 196 -4.49 -1.20 -0.80
C ASP A 196 -3.84 0.01 -0.14
N PHE A 197 -2.52 -0.05 0.07
CA PHE A 197 -1.68 1.04 0.54
C PHE A 197 -0.21 0.84 0.14
N PRO A 198 0.52 1.91 -0.18
CA PRO A 198 1.96 1.86 -0.39
C PRO A 198 2.76 2.28 0.85
N ALA A 199 4.06 1.97 0.87
CA ALA A 199 5.01 2.59 1.81
C ALA A 199 5.71 3.86 1.27
N ASP A 200 5.44 4.25 0.02
CA ASP A 200 6.09 5.35 -0.73
C ASP A 200 7.63 5.22 -0.83
N ASP A 201 8.16 3.99 -0.84
CA ASP A 201 9.59 3.68 -0.85
C ASP A 201 10.34 4.02 -2.15
N TRP A 202 9.60 4.29 -3.23
CA TRP A 202 10.12 4.86 -4.47
C TRP A 202 10.38 6.37 -4.39
N ARG A 203 9.81 7.07 -3.38
CA ARG A 203 10.03 8.51 -3.17
C ARG A 203 11.35 8.75 -2.46
N ASP A 204 11.87 9.97 -2.55
CA ASP A 204 13.04 10.34 -1.77
C ASP A 204 12.69 10.64 -0.30
N VAL A 205 12.54 9.56 0.47
CA VAL A 205 12.22 9.55 1.90
C VAL A 205 13.17 8.62 2.66
N SER A 206 13.33 8.81 3.97
CA SER A 206 14.18 7.94 4.79
C SER A 206 13.55 6.54 4.99
N ALA A 207 14.37 5.54 5.31
CA ALA A 207 13.88 4.20 5.66
C ALA A 207 12.93 4.22 6.88
N SER A 208 13.18 5.09 7.86
CA SER A 208 12.25 5.33 8.97
C SER A 208 10.90 5.82 8.48
N ARG A 209 10.87 6.72 7.48
CA ARG A 209 9.62 7.24 6.92
C ARG A 209 8.86 6.18 6.10
N VAL A 210 9.57 5.29 5.40
CA VAL A 210 8.97 4.12 4.74
C VAL A 210 8.27 3.22 5.77
N TYR A 211 8.95 2.91 6.87
CA TYR A 211 8.38 2.16 8.00
C TYR A 211 7.14 2.84 8.58
N GLU A 212 7.20 4.15 8.87
CA GLU A 212 6.07 4.91 9.41
C GLU A 212 4.86 4.86 8.47
N LEU A 213 5.06 5.11 7.17
CA LEU A 213 4.00 5.11 6.18
C LEU A 213 3.37 3.72 6.00
N ALA A 214 4.19 2.66 5.97
CA ALA A 214 3.69 1.28 5.90
C ALA A 214 2.81 0.94 7.11
N MET A 215 3.29 1.20 8.33
CA MET A 215 2.55 0.86 9.56
C MET A 215 1.33 1.75 9.78
N GLN A 216 1.43 3.07 9.55
CA GLN A 216 0.31 4.00 9.69
C GLN A 216 -0.84 3.67 8.73
N ARG A 217 -0.52 3.38 7.45
CA ARG A 217 -1.54 3.08 6.45
C ARG A 217 -2.13 1.68 6.64
N LEU A 218 -1.32 0.70 7.06
CA LEU A 218 -1.81 -0.61 7.49
C LEU A 218 -2.81 -0.47 8.65
N GLU A 219 -2.48 0.29 9.69
CA GLU A 219 -3.34 0.51 10.85
C GLU A 219 -4.66 1.20 10.49
N GLN A 220 -4.62 2.18 9.59
CA GLN A 220 -5.82 2.83 9.04
C GLN A 220 -6.70 1.89 8.19
N LYS A 221 -6.09 0.91 7.51
CA LYS A 221 -6.78 -0.03 6.62
C LYS A 221 -7.21 -1.33 7.32
N GLY A 222 -6.62 -1.65 8.47
CA GLY A 222 -6.81 -2.89 9.24
C GLY A 222 -6.25 -4.17 8.58
N LYS A 223 -6.10 -4.19 7.25
CA LYS A 223 -5.59 -5.29 6.42
C LYS A 223 -5.26 -4.79 5.00
N GLY A 224 -4.66 -5.63 4.16
CA GLY A 224 -4.58 -5.38 2.72
C GLY A 224 -3.27 -5.75 2.03
N ILE A 225 -3.16 -5.35 0.77
CA ILE A 225 -1.98 -5.48 -0.09
C ILE A 225 -1.04 -4.28 0.15
N LEU A 226 0.14 -4.54 0.71
CA LEU A 226 1.22 -3.56 0.89
C LEU A 226 2.12 -3.54 -0.36
N LEU A 227 2.26 -2.35 -0.97
CA LEU A 227 3.18 -2.08 -2.07
C LEU A 227 4.55 -1.59 -1.57
N LEU A 228 5.60 -2.31 -1.98
CA LEU A 228 7.03 -2.05 -1.82
C LEU A 228 7.76 -2.30 -3.15
N HIS A 229 9.05 -1.99 -3.21
CA HIS A 229 9.93 -2.22 -4.37
C HIS A 229 11.23 -2.89 -3.90
N ASP A 230 11.59 -4.05 -4.46
CA ASP A 230 12.81 -4.77 -4.06
C ASP A 230 14.10 -4.20 -4.67
N ILE A 231 13.98 -3.19 -5.54
CA ILE A 231 15.09 -2.40 -6.08
C ILE A 231 15.52 -1.23 -5.17
N GLN A 232 14.83 -0.98 -4.04
CA GLN A 232 15.04 0.21 -3.22
C GLN A 232 15.88 -0.08 -1.97
N PRO A 233 17.02 0.61 -1.74
CA PRO A 233 17.87 0.40 -0.56
C PRO A 233 17.15 0.75 0.74
N ARG A 234 16.26 1.76 0.72
CA ARG A 234 15.46 2.17 1.88
C ARG A 234 14.47 1.08 2.33
N THR A 235 14.02 0.24 1.41
CA THR A 235 13.14 -0.91 1.67
C THR A 235 13.90 -2.04 2.35
N VAL A 236 15.14 -2.32 1.92
CA VAL A 236 16.04 -3.26 2.60
C VAL A 236 16.23 -2.86 4.07
N THR A 237 16.45 -1.57 4.35
CA THR A 237 16.61 -1.07 5.72
C THR A 237 15.32 -1.05 6.53
N ALA A 238 14.16 -0.76 5.91
CA ALA A 238 12.89 -0.64 6.62
C ALA A 238 12.21 -2.00 6.90
N LEU A 239 12.36 -2.97 6.00
CA LEU A 239 11.58 -4.22 6.00
C LEU A 239 11.69 -5.03 7.32
N PRO A 240 12.87 -5.25 7.93
CA PRO A 240 12.95 -6.02 9.18
C PRO A 240 12.13 -5.39 10.32
N ARG A 241 12.14 -4.06 10.41
CA ARG A 241 11.36 -3.31 11.40
C ARG A 241 9.87 -3.37 11.11
N ILE A 242 9.46 -3.30 9.83
CA ILE A 242 8.06 -3.47 9.42
C ILE A 242 7.55 -4.86 9.82
N LEU A 243 8.30 -5.93 9.50
CA LEU A 243 7.92 -7.32 9.82
C LEU A 243 7.85 -7.57 11.33
N HIS A 244 8.79 -7.01 12.10
CA HIS A 244 8.76 -7.10 13.56
C HIS A 244 7.56 -6.37 14.17
N GLU A 245 7.32 -5.11 13.78
CA GLU A 245 6.19 -4.31 14.28
C GLU A 245 4.83 -4.92 13.90
N MET A 246 4.71 -5.48 12.68
CA MET A 246 3.55 -6.27 12.27
C MET A 246 3.30 -7.42 13.25
N LYS A 247 4.33 -8.22 13.60
CA LYS A 247 4.20 -9.32 14.57
C LYS A 247 3.76 -8.83 15.95
N VAL A 248 4.44 -7.80 16.48
CA VAL A 248 4.13 -7.21 17.80
C VAL A 248 2.69 -6.71 17.88
N ARG A 249 2.16 -6.13 16.79
CA ARG A 249 0.77 -5.67 16.70
C ARG A 249 -0.23 -6.77 16.30
N GLY A 250 0.18 -8.03 16.20
CA GLY A 250 -0.69 -9.16 15.86
C GLY A 250 -1.19 -9.17 14.41
N TYR A 251 -0.43 -8.57 13.49
CA TYR A 251 -0.64 -8.77 12.05
C TYR A 251 -0.05 -10.10 11.57
N ARG A 252 -0.62 -10.61 10.49
CA ARG A 252 -0.33 -11.93 9.93
C ARG A 252 -0.02 -11.81 8.43
N ILE A 253 1.11 -12.35 7.99
CA ILE A 253 1.45 -12.36 6.56
C ILE A 253 0.66 -13.47 5.85
N VAL A 254 -0.06 -13.10 4.79
CA VAL A 254 -0.75 -14.03 3.90
C VAL A 254 0.02 -14.13 2.58
N HIS A 255 0.28 -15.36 2.14
CA HIS A 255 0.82 -15.64 0.82
C HIS A 255 -0.31 -15.85 -0.18
N VAL A 256 -0.09 -15.46 -1.44
CA VAL A 256 -1.12 -15.53 -2.49
C VAL A 256 -0.54 -16.23 -3.70
N VAL A 257 -1.25 -17.22 -4.20
CA VAL A 257 -0.87 -18.03 -5.36
C VAL A 257 -2.06 -18.21 -6.29
N PRO A 258 -1.84 -18.42 -7.60
CA PRO A 258 -2.93 -18.68 -8.53
C PRO A 258 -3.54 -20.07 -8.31
N ALA A 259 -4.83 -20.19 -8.64
CA ALA A 259 -5.48 -21.48 -8.82
C ALA A 259 -4.91 -22.23 -10.04
N THR A 260 -4.79 -23.54 -9.93
CA THR A 260 -4.39 -24.45 -11.03
C THR A 260 -5.28 -25.70 -11.01
N PRO A 261 -5.29 -26.54 -12.06
CA PRO A 261 -6.09 -27.77 -12.07
C PRO A 261 -5.81 -28.72 -10.88
N GLY A 262 -4.58 -28.73 -10.37
CA GLY A 262 -4.19 -29.48 -9.17
C GLY A 262 -4.29 -28.70 -7.85
N ARG A 263 -4.70 -27.44 -7.89
CA ARG A 263 -4.78 -26.53 -6.73
C ARG A 263 -5.99 -25.60 -6.88
N PRO A 264 -7.21 -26.04 -6.48
CA PRO A 264 -8.42 -25.24 -6.63
C PRO A 264 -8.36 -23.96 -5.79
N ALA A 265 -9.14 -22.95 -6.21
CA ALA A 265 -9.26 -21.68 -5.49
C ALA A 265 -9.79 -21.91 -4.06
N THR A 266 -9.33 -21.07 -3.12
CA THR A 266 -9.86 -21.06 -1.75
C THR A 266 -11.33 -20.62 -1.79
N PRO A 267 -12.27 -21.38 -1.18
CA PRO A 267 -13.67 -20.97 -1.08
C PRO A 267 -13.79 -19.61 -0.38
N THR A 268 -14.50 -18.68 -1.00
CA THR A 268 -14.67 -17.31 -0.48
C THR A 268 -16.03 -16.73 -0.83
N GLU A 269 -16.54 -15.89 0.06
CA GLU A 269 -17.80 -15.16 -0.13
C GLU A 269 -17.56 -13.78 -0.74
N PRO A 270 -18.45 -13.22 -1.58
CA PRO A 270 -18.25 -11.93 -2.24
C PRO A 270 -17.93 -10.75 -1.30
N GLN A 271 -18.43 -10.78 -0.08
CA GLN A 271 -18.22 -9.78 0.96
C GLN A 271 -16.77 -9.79 1.48
N GLN A 272 -16.09 -10.95 1.46
CA GLN A 272 -14.70 -11.07 1.92
C GLN A 272 -13.72 -10.32 1.00
N TRP A 273 -14.10 -10.11 -0.27
CA TRP A 273 -13.35 -9.33 -1.26
C TRP A 273 -13.52 -7.81 -1.08
N LEU A 274 -14.25 -7.36 -0.06
CA LEU A 274 -14.34 -5.95 0.33
C LEU A 274 -13.38 -5.68 1.48
N LEU A 275 -12.64 -4.57 1.41
CA LEU A 275 -11.73 -4.16 2.48
C LEU A 275 -12.49 -3.96 3.81
N HIS A 276 -13.66 -3.33 3.74
CA HIS A 276 -14.61 -3.21 4.84
C HIS A 276 -15.99 -3.66 4.33
N PRO A 277 -16.39 -4.92 4.56
CA PRO A 277 -17.76 -5.34 4.24
C PRO A 277 -18.76 -4.56 5.10
N PRO A 278 -19.95 -4.22 4.58
CA PRO A 278 -21.00 -3.65 5.40
C PRO A 278 -21.35 -4.65 6.51
N SER A 279 -21.42 -4.18 7.76
CA SER A 279 -21.86 -5.04 8.86
C SER A 279 -23.30 -5.48 8.63
N GLU A 280 -23.56 -6.77 8.88
CA GLU A 280 -24.88 -7.41 8.68
C GLU A 280 -25.99 -6.72 9.50
N THR A 281 -25.61 -6.04 10.59
CA THR A 281 -26.46 -5.20 11.44
C THR A 281 -26.94 -3.91 10.77
N VAL A 282 -26.30 -3.45 9.68
CA VAL A 282 -26.95 -2.54 8.74
C VAL A 282 -27.92 -3.37 7.91
N ALA A 283 -29.03 -3.73 8.55
CA ALA A 283 -30.24 -4.09 7.84
C ALA A 283 -30.46 -2.97 6.82
N ILE A 284 -30.23 -3.29 5.55
CA ILE A 284 -30.47 -2.35 4.46
C ILE A 284 -31.98 -2.17 4.46
N SER A 285 -32.43 -1.15 5.17
CA SER A 285 -33.73 -0.52 5.00
C SER A 285 -33.73 0.04 3.59
N ARG A 286 -33.91 -0.87 2.64
CA ARG A 286 -34.31 -0.59 1.26
C ARG A 286 -35.66 0.06 1.43
N TRP A 287 -35.65 1.39 1.61
CA TRP A 287 -36.81 2.23 1.39
C TRP A 287 -37.43 1.70 0.10
N PRO A 288 -38.70 1.22 0.14
CA PRO A 288 -39.30 0.64 -1.04
C PRO A 288 -39.16 1.68 -2.15
N LYS A 289 -38.58 1.28 -3.29
CA LYS A 289 -38.42 2.18 -4.43
C LYS A 289 -39.77 2.83 -4.64
N VAL A 290 -39.87 4.14 -4.41
CA VAL A 290 -41.12 4.87 -4.58
C VAL A 290 -41.61 4.50 -5.97
N PRO A 291 -42.77 3.82 -6.10
CA PRO A 291 -43.22 3.39 -7.41
C PRO A 291 -43.27 4.65 -8.27
N LYS A 292 -42.79 4.55 -9.52
CA LYS A 292 -42.94 5.66 -10.46
C LYS A 292 -44.44 5.87 -10.64
N PHE A 293 -45.01 6.82 -9.91
CA PHE A 293 -46.36 7.28 -10.13
C PHE A 293 -46.40 7.81 -11.55
N ALA A 294 -46.91 7.00 -12.48
CA ALA A 294 -47.33 7.50 -13.77
C ALA A 294 -48.45 8.50 -13.45
N ALA A 295 -48.13 9.79 -13.54
CA ALA A 295 -49.16 10.81 -13.53
C ALA A 295 -50.09 10.46 -14.71
N ALA A 296 -51.33 10.09 -14.40
CA ALA A 296 -52.35 10.00 -15.43
C ALA A 296 -52.37 11.37 -16.12
N GLY A 297 -52.12 11.36 -17.44
CA GLY A 297 -52.20 12.58 -18.23
C GLY A 297 -53.56 13.24 -17.99
N PRO A 298 -53.65 14.58 -17.96
CA PRO A 298 -54.89 15.26 -17.64
C PRO A 298 -55.98 14.83 -18.63
N ALA A 299 -56.89 13.98 -18.16
CA ALA A 299 -58.13 13.71 -18.87
C ALA A 299 -58.86 15.05 -18.96
N ALA A 300 -58.99 15.57 -20.18
CA ALA A 300 -59.73 16.80 -20.41
C ALA A 300 -61.19 16.56 -20.03
N LEU A 301 -61.57 17.03 -18.84
CA LEU A 301 -62.97 17.05 -18.42
C LEU A 301 -63.74 17.92 -19.43
N PRO A 302 -64.91 17.47 -19.91
CA PRO A 302 -65.68 18.23 -20.87
C PRO A 302 -66.08 19.57 -20.25
N VAL A 303 -65.77 20.66 -20.97
CA VAL A 303 -66.19 22.01 -20.57
C VAL A 303 -67.71 22.11 -20.76
N PRO A 304 -68.50 22.47 -19.73
CA PRO A 304 -69.94 22.65 -19.88
C PRO A 304 -70.23 23.81 -20.84
N ALA A 305 -71.27 23.65 -21.66
CA ALA A 305 -71.60 24.65 -22.67
C ALA A 305 -72.27 25.88 -22.03
N LEU A 306 -72.03 27.06 -22.61
CA LEU A 306 -72.61 28.33 -22.14
C LEU A 306 -74.15 28.40 -22.21
N SER A 307 -74.81 27.36 -22.73
CA SER A 307 -76.27 27.21 -22.77
C SER A 307 -76.90 26.84 -21.42
N ASP A 308 -76.13 26.28 -20.48
CA ASP A 308 -76.64 25.88 -19.16
C ASP A 308 -76.76 27.05 -18.16
N LEU A 309 -76.34 28.26 -18.56
CA LEU A 309 -76.43 29.49 -17.77
C LEU A 309 -77.69 30.32 -18.09
N VAL A 310 -78.87 29.70 -18.00
CA VAL A 310 -80.15 30.42 -18.03
C VAL A 310 -80.42 31.04 -16.65
N TRP A 311 -79.85 32.23 -16.43
CA TRP A 311 -80.12 33.03 -15.24
C TRP A 311 -81.55 33.59 -15.25
N ARG A 312 -82.44 33.00 -14.45
CA ARG A 312 -83.72 33.61 -14.04
C ARG A 312 -83.88 33.61 -12.52
N ASN A 313 -83.25 34.57 -11.86
CA ASN A 313 -83.93 35.29 -10.78
C ASN A 313 -83.38 36.73 -10.62
N PRO A 314 -84.21 37.78 -10.45
CA PRO A 314 -83.78 39.16 -10.69
C PRO A 314 -83.57 39.99 -9.42
N ASP A 315 -82.48 39.78 -8.67
CA ASP A 315 -82.16 40.61 -7.48
C ASP A 315 -80.68 41.03 -7.33
N ALA A 316 -79.80 40.71 -8.29
CA ALA A 316 -78.38 41.09 -8.25
C ALA A 316 -78.10 42.52 -8.79
N VAL A 317 -79.12 43.27 -9.23
CA VAL A 317 -79.00 44.58 -9.88
C VAL A 317 -78.98 45.74 -8.86
N ALA A 318 -78.15 45.66 -7.82
CA ALA A 318 -78.09 46.70 -6.78
C ALA A 318 -76.75 46.89 -6.05
N ARG A 319 -75.62 46.27 -6.48
CA ARG A 319 -74.31 46.51 -5.84
C ARG A 319 -73.08 46.53 -6.75
N ALA A 320 -73.26 46.46 -8.06
CA ALA A 320 -72.19 46.49 -9.05
C ALA A 320 -71.83 47.91 -9.54
N GLN A 321 -71.69 48.89 -8.63
CA GLN A 321 -71.15 50.22 -8.96
C GLN A 321 -70.36 50.82 -7.79
N ARG A 322 -69.04 50.58 -7.78
CA ARG A 322 -67.99 51.63 -7.64
C ARG A 322 -66.57 51.05 -7.65
N ARG A 323 -65.76 51.61 -8.57
CA ARG A 323 -64.29 51.69 -8.54
C ARG A 323 -63.50 50.38 -8.50
N GLY A 324 -63.00 49.97 -9.66
CA GLY A 324 -61.83 49.12 -9.72
C GLY A 324 -60.55 49.86 -9.33
N ARG A 325 -59.59 49.11 -8.80
CA ARG A 325 -58.15 49.38 -8.95
C ARG A 325 -57.44 48.04 -8.92
N ALA A 326 -56.56 47.80 -9.90
CA ALA A 326 -55.83 46.54 -9.98
C ALA A 326 -54.90 46.39 -8.76
N VAL A 327 -54.92 45.22 -8.14
CA VAL A 327 -53.91 44.79 -7.16
C VAL A 327 -53.06 43.73 -7.85
N PRO A 328 -51.74 43.93 -8.04
CA PRO A 328 -50.90 42.96 -8.72
C PRO A 328 -50.69 41.72 -7.85
N LEU A 329 -50.67 40.54 -8.49
CA LEU A 329 -50.31 39.28 -7.84
C LEU A 329 -48.83 39.31 -7.40
N PRO A 330 -48.48 38.74 -6.23
CA PRO A 330 -47.09 38.59 -5.84
C PRO A 330 -46.38 37.56 -6.74
N LEU A 331 -45.37 38.03 -7.45
CA LEU A 331 -44.29 37.18 -7.94
C LEU A 331 -43.49 36.69 -6.72
N ILE A 332 -43.25 35.37 -6.64
CA ILE A 332 -42.49 34.60 -5.62
C ILE A 332 -43.36 33.85 -4.59
N ALA A 333 -43.11 32.54 -4.49
CA ALA A 333 -43.73 31.64 -3.51
C ALA A 333 -42.99 31.67 -2.16
N LEU A 334 -43.74 31.57 -1.06
CA LEU A 334 -43.25 31.66 0.32
C LEU A 334 -42.71 30.33 0.87
N TRP A 335 -41.60 29.79 0.35
CA TRP A 335 -40.80 28.75 1.03
C TRP A 335 -39.38 28.65 0.42
N PRO A 336 -38.31 28.30 1.17
CA PRO A 336 -38.27 27.93 2.59
C PRO A 336 -37.97 29.10 3.55
N ARG A 337 -38.48 28.96 4.78
CA ARG A 337 -38.04 29.80 5.91
C ARG A 337 -36.56 29.55 6.20
N GLN A 338 -35.74 30.59 6.08
CA GLN A 338 -34.43 30.61 6.72
C GLN A 338 -34.62 30.68 8.24
N ILE A 339 -34.10 29.69 8.97
CA ILE A 339 -33.97 29.79 10.42
C ILE A 339 -32.70 30.61 10.70
N ALA A 340 -32.86 31.82 11.22
CA ALA A 340 -31.74 32.60 11.71
C ALA A 340 -31.24 31.98 13.02
N LEU A 341 -29.99 31.54 13.04
CA LEU A 341 -29.30 31.22 14.29
C LEU A 341 -29.00 32.54 15.05
N PRO A 342 -29.19 32.59 16.38
CA PRO A 342 -28.87 33.79 17.15
C PRO A 342 -27.36 34.09 17.13
N PRO A 343 -26.96 35.36 17.27
CA PRO A 343 -25.54 35.72 17.34
C PRO A 343 -24.90 35.09 18.59
N THR A 344 -23.87 34.28 18.40
CA THR A 344 -23.06 33.73 19.48
C THR A 344 -22.17 34.81 20.08
N SER A 345 -22.72 35.58 21.02
CA SER A 345 -21.99 36.58 21.80
C SER A 345 -22.08 36.28 23.30
N VAL A 346 -21.65 35.08 23.71
CA VAL A 346 -21.11 34.82 25.05
C VAL A 346 -19.90 33.91 24.91
N LEU A 347 -18.72 34.40 25.29
CA LEU A 347 -17.52 33.58 25.42
C LEU A 347 -17.71 32.66 26.64
N ALA A 348 -17.99 31.38 26.40
CA ALA A 348 -17.85 30.36 27.42
C ALA A 348 -16.35 30.13 27.67
N THR A 349 -15.80 30.86 28.63
CA THR A 349 -14.38 30.78 29.04
C THR A 349 -14.10 29.42 29.65
N LEU A 350 -13.73 28.44 28.82
CA LEU A 350 -13.09 27.22 29.29
C LEU A 350 -11.75 27.59 29.96
N PRO A 351 -11.48 27.14 31.20
CA PRO A 351 -10.25 27.50 31.89
C PRO A 351 -9.05 26.90 31.14
N VAL A 352 -8.20 27.77 30.60
CA VAL A 352 -6.90 27.38 30.05
C VAL A 352 -6.05 26.82 31.18
N PRO A 353 -5.52 25.59 31.09
CA PRO A 353 -4.64 25.04 32.12
C PRO A 353 -3.38 25.91 32.24
N ALA A 354 -2.99 26.24 33.46
CA ALA A 354 -1.82 27.08 33.72
C ALA A 354 -0.55 26.46 33.12
N ALA A 355 0.36 27.31 32.61
CA ALA A 355 1.60 26.88 31.97
C ALA A 355 2.55 26.05 32.87
N SER A 356 2.28 25.99 34.18
CA SER A 356 2.94 25.09 35.13
C SER A 356 2.65 23.60 34.89
N VAL A 357 1.53 23.24 34.24
CA VAL A 357 1.14 21.84 33.98
C VAL A 357 2.04 21.16 32.95
N PHE A 358 2.70 21.92 32.07
CA PHE A 358 3.60 21.40 31.03
C PHE A 358 5.09 21.60 31.37
N ARG A 359 5.41 21.96 32.61
CA ARG A 359 6.80 22.22 33.03
C ARG A 359 7.53 20.92 33.36
N ILE A 360 8.24 20.37 32.37
CA ILE A 360 9.30 19.39 32.60
C ILE A 360 10.37 20.08 33.49
N PRO A 361 10.82 19.47 34.60
CA PRO A 361 11.96 20.00 35.35
C PRO A 361 13.23 19.83 34.52
N ASP A 362 13.96 20.92 34.27
CA ASP A 362 15.30 20.84 33.69
C ASP A 362 16.21 20.03 34.63
N PRO A 363 17.07 19.14 34.11
CA PRO A 363 18.06 18.44 34.92
C PRO A 363 19.02 19.47 35.51
N LEU A 364 19.13 19.48 36.85
CA LEU A 364 20.05 20.37 37.56
C LEU A 364 21.48 20.15 37.06
N MET A 365 22.04 21.23 36.52
CA MET A 365 23.46 21.39 36.26
C MET A 365 24.25 21.24 37.58
N LEU A 366 24.79 20.05 37.83
CA LEU A 366 25.89 19.85 38.77
C LEU A 366 27.17 20.37 38.14
N THR A 367 27.42 21.68 38.27
CA THR A 367 28.69 22.28 37.84
C THR A 367 29.79 22.11 38.88
N SER A 368 30.89 21.49 38.45
CA SER A 368 32.25 21.60 39.03
C SER A 368 32.51 20.85 40.35
N PRO A 369 33.73 20.29 40.52
CA PRO A 369 34.88 21.13 40.87
C PRO A 369 36.14 21.01 39.97
N VAL A 370 36.86 22.14 39.85
CA VAL A 370 38.32 22.28 40.02
C VAL A 370 39.29 21.63 38.99
N ARG A 371 39.68 22.46 38.00
CA ARG A 371 41.03 23.04 37.81
C ARG A 371 42.29 22.13 37.82
N ARG A 372 42.89 22.03 36.61
CA ARG A 372 44.34 21.92 36.26
C ARG A 372 45.26 21.02 37.11
N VAL A 373 45.90 20.06 36.42
CA VAL A 373 47.36 20.12 36.21
C VAL A 373 47.68 19.76 34.75
N ASP A 374 48.15 20.75 33.98
CA ASP A 374 49.00 20.51 32.81
C ASP A 374 50.44 20.82 33.23
N THR A 375 51.34 19.86 33.08
CA THR A 375 52.79 20.10 33.12
C THR A 375 53.45 19.34 31.97
N ALA A 376 54.03 20.09 31.05
CA ALA A 376 54.70 19.55 29.88
C ALA A 376 56.11 18.99 30.21
N ASN A 377 56.53 17.99 29.43
CA ASN A 377 57.86 17.86 28.81
C ASN A 377 57.79 16.67 27.84
N ALA A 378 58.05 16.78 26.52
CA ALA A 378 59.25 17.28 25.84
C ALA A 378 60.48 16.38 26.02
N ARG A 379 60.71 15.45 25.08
CA ARG A 379 61.74 15.59 24.03
C ARG A 379 61.79 14.39 23.08
N ALA A 380 62.25 14.67 21.86
CA ALA A 380 62.66 13.67 20.87
C ALA A 380 64.18 13.52 20.88
N THR A 381 64.68 12.33 20.53
CA THR A 381 65.95 11.93 19.86
C THR A 381 66.18 10.41 20.12
N GLU A 382 66.92 9.61 19.35
CA GLU A 382 67.39 9.60 17.95
C GLU A 382 68.14 8.25 17.71
N VAL A 383 68.63 8.02 16.49
CA VAL A 383 69.74 7.09 16.11
C VAL A 383 69.43 5.60 15.87
N SER A 384 69.54 5.27 14.58
CA SER A 384 69.70 3.98 13.91
C SER A 384 70.91 3.13 14.33
N ALA A 385 70.79 1.80 14.24
CA ALA A 385 71.73 0.86 13.58
C ALA A 385 71.32 -0.61 13.88
N LYS A 386 71.64 -1.68 13.16
CA LYS A 386 72.13 -2.04 11.80
C LYS A 386 72.55 -3.52 11.93
N LEU A 387 72.72 -4.25 10.81
CA LEU A 387 73.31 -5.61 10.68
C LEU A 387 72.35 -6.81 10.91
N ALA A 388 72.54 -7.99 10.28
CA ALA A 388 73.09 -8.33 8.94
C ALA A 388 72.94 -9.84 8.62
N GLY A 389 72.69 -10.20 7.34
CA GLY A 389 72.99 -11.52 6.75
C GLY A 389 71.95 -12.64 6.98
N LYS A 390 71.87 -13.71 6.17
CA LYS A 390 72.60 -14.05 4.92
C LYS A 390 71.82 -15.11 4.09
N SER A 391 71.73 -14.89 2.77
CA SER A 391 72.07 -15.81 1.65
C SER A 391 71.49 -17.25 1.52
N HIS A 392 70.75 -17.54 0.42
CA HIS A 392 71.14 -18.44 -0.72
C HIS A 392 69.98 -18.54 -1.77
N ARG A 393 70.19 -18.32 -3.09
CA ARG A 393 70.45 -19.27 -4.23
C ARG A 393 69.37 -20.37 -4.42
N HIS A 394 68.83 -20.73 -5.60
CA HIS A 394 69.11 -20.58 -7.06
C HIS A 394 67.76 -20.44 -7.86
N GLY A 395 67.61 -20.22 -9.18
CA GLY A 395 68.51 -19.92 -10.33
C GLY A 395 67.78 -20.09 -11.70
N HIS A 396 68.36 -19.55 -12.80
CA HIS A 396 68.12 -19.86 -14.25
C HIS A 396 66.79 -19.43 -14.96
N THR A 397 66.77 -18.37 -15.79
CA THR A 397 67.03 -18.22 -17.27
C THR A 397 65.79 -18.45 -18.17
N THR A 398 65.51 -17.77 -19.29
CA THR A 398 66.33 -17.13 -20.38
C THR A 398 65.64 -15.92 -21.08
N ALA A 399 66.45 -15.04 -21.70
CA ALA A 399 66.31 -14.24 -22.98
C ALA A 399 64.93 -13.71 -23.49
N ALA A 400 64.82 -12.60 -24.25
CA ALA A 400 65.78 -11.90 -25.12
C ALA A 400 65.62 -10.35 -25.13
N GLN A 401 66.37 -9.64 -26.00
CA GLN A 401 66.76 -8.23 -25.85
C GLN A 401 66.70 -7.44 -27.22
N PRO A 402 67.30 -6.24 -27.42
CA PRO A 402 66.67 -4.89 -27.58
C PRO A 402 66.91 -4.30 -29.01
N PRO A 403 67.16 -2.97 -29.30
CA PRO A 403 67.00 -1.67 -28.59
C PRO A 403 66.07 -0.69 -29.38
N ALA A 404 65.98 0.65 -29.20
CA ALA A 404 66.69 1.70 -28.42
C ALA A 404 65.65 2.80 -27.98
N SER A 405 65.94 4.02 -27.46
CA SER A 405 67.17 4.81 -27.23
C SER A 405 66.97 5.84 -26.07
N ALA A 406 67.83 6.88 -25.99
CA ALA A 406 67.84 7.99 -25.01
C ALA A 406 67.21 9.31 -25.60
N ALA A 407 67.08 10.47 -24.91
CA ALA A 407 67.66 10.96 -23.64
C ALA A 407 66.87 12.15 -23.00
N GLN A 408 67.08 12.40 -21.68
CA GLN A 408 67.39 13.69 -20.97
C GLN A 408 66.71 15.03 -21.37
N ALA A 409 66.44 16.04 -20.50
CA ALA A 409 66.51 16.24 -19.04
C ALA A 409 65.69 17.52 -18.61
N ALA A 410 65.58 17.81 -17.30
CA ALA A 410 64.84 18.93 -16.66
C ALA A 410 65.73 20.23 -16.50
N PRO A 411 65.40 21.33 -15.74
CA PRO A 411 64.22 21.64 -14.87
C PRO A 411 63.68 23.12 -14.79
N ILE A 412 62.45 23.26 -14.22
CA ILE A 412 61.89 24.25 -13.22
C ILE A 412 62.71 25.54 -12.89
N PRO A 413 62.11 26.78 -12.87
CA PRO A 413 61.45 27.32 -11.64
C PRO A 413 60.24 28.29 -11.78
N GLN A 414 59.81 28.79 -10.61
CA GLN A 414 58.48 29.34 -10.24
C GLN A 414 58.23 30.82 -10.56
N GLY A 415 56.95 31.24 -10.61
CA GLY A 415 56.49 32.64 -10.63
C GLY A 415 54.98 32.76 -10.33
N ALA A 416 54.53 33.84 -9.70
CA ALA A 416 53.26 33.87 -8.95
C ALA A 416 52.14 34.80 -9.49
N ALA A 417 50.91 34.50 -9.05
CA ALA A 417 49.75 35.39 -8.86
C ALA A 417 49.14 36.19 -10.03
N THR A 418 47.86 35.91 -10.34
CA THR A 418 46.76 36.91 -10.40
C THR A 418 45.39 36.22 -10.57
N ALA A 419 44.32 36.87 -10.08
CA ALA A 419 42.93 36.39 -10.15
C ALA A 419 42.07 37.25 -11.12
N PRO A 420 40.73 37.11 -11.16
CA PRO A 420 40.03 36.22 -12.08
C PRO A 420 39.26 36.95 -13.19
N ARG A 421 39.06 36.30 -14.35
CA ARG A 421 38.19 36.83 -15.42
C ARG A 421 36.81 36.17 -15.43
N LYS A 422 35.78 36.99 -15.26
CA LYS A 422 34.38 36.66 -15.55
C LYS A 422 34.21 36.42 -17.06
N ASN A 423 33.37 35.47 -17.44
CA ASN A 423 32.60 35.54 -18.68
C ASN A 423 31.26 34.81 -18.48
N GLY A 424 30.16 35.53 -18.62
CA GLY A 424 28.82 34.96 -18.53
C GLY A 424 28.26 34.64 -19.92
N ARG A 425 27.29 33.72 -19.97
CA ARG A 425 26.34 33.67 -21.08
C ARG A 425 24.96 33.24 -20.57
N SER A 426 23.94 33.95 -21.01
CA SER A 426 22.57 33.86 -20.53
C SER A 426 21.77 32.79 -21.27
N VAL A 427 20.85 32.13 -20.55
CA VAL A 427 19.79 31.30 -21.13
C VAL A 427 18.44 31.93 -20.76
N ARG A 428 17.56 32.08 -21.76
CA ARG A 428 16.28 32.79 -21.61
C ARG A 428 15.25 31.91 -20.90
N VAL A 429 14.51 32.50 -19.96
CA VAL A 429 13.27 31.93 -19.42
C VAL A 429 12.11 32.31 -20.34
N ALA A 430 11.34 31.32 -20.80
CA ALA A 430 10.11 31.55 -21.57
C ALA A 430 8.92 31.63 -20.61
N GLY A 431 8.19 32.75 -20.67
CA GLY A 431 7.10 33.05 -19.74
C GLY A 431 5.76 32.38 -20.10
N LEU A 432 5.07 31.89 -19.07
CA LEU A 432 3.70 31.39 -19.12
C LEU A 432 2.72 32.52 -19.49
N LYS A 433 1.75 32.26 -20.38
CA LYS A 433 0.61 33.17 -20.62
C LYS A 433 -0.71 32.42 -20.44
N LYS A 434 -1.51 32.82 -19.45
CA LYS A 434 -2.90 32.40 -19.30
C LYS A 434 -3.80 33.20 -20.22
N ARG A 435 -4.80 32.54 -20.81
CA ARG A 435 -6.18 33.03 -20.91
C ARG A 435 -7.10 31.86 -20.55
#